data_AF-A0A672KUP3-F1
#
_entry.id   AF-A0A672KUP3-F1
#
_cell.length_a   1.000
_cell.length_b   1.000
_cell.length_c   1.000
_cell.angle_alpha   90.00
_cell.angle_beta   90.00
_cell.angle_gamma   90.00
#
_symmetry.space_group_name_H-M   'P 1'
#
loop_
_entity.id
_entity.type
_entity.pdbx_description
1 polymer ?
#
loop_
_entity_poly.entity_id
_entity_poly.type
_entity_poly.pdbx_seq_one_letter_code
_entity_poly.pdbx_strand_id
1 'polypeptide(L)'
;VTTPELSAAPDPGWPDCFNSGVFVFRPSLNTHIQILEHAAQHGSFDNESHGGDQGVLNTFFSDWAVKDIRKHLSIVYNLTVDILVLYRYGYHAKFVHFLGGTKPWHLSYDPQAANECSPFCSIVPRCVPLVSVYLKCFLPLVARPGIDRQSPCPTCYSCAAETEVDDLEHRSMWEEGRADYMGKDAFNNIMRKHDLFLY
;
A
#
# COMPACT_ATOMS: atom_id res chain seq x y z
N VAL A 1 -0.32 -17.78 -17.91
CA VAL A 1 0.61 -16.82 -18.56
C VAL A 1 1.22 -15.99 -17.44
N THR A 2 2.54 -16.00 -17.30
CA THR A 2 3.24 -15.21 -16.27
C THR A 2 3.35 -13.76 -16.75
N THR A 3 2.99 -12.81 -15.90
CA THR A 3 3.14 -11.37 -16.17
C THR A 3 4.64 -11.01 -16.31
N PRO A 4 5.07 -10.31 -17.38
CA PRO A 4 6.49 -10.05 -17.65
C PRO A 4 7.10 -8.97 -16.73
N GLU A 5 8.43 -8.95 -16.61
CA GLU A 5 9.16 -7.85 -15.97
C GLU A 5 9.45 -6.70 -16.96
N LEU A 6 9.39 -5.44 -16.57
CA LEU A 6 8.64 -4.87 -15.45
C LEU A 6 7.20 -4.67 -15.91
N SER A 7 6.19 -5.06 -15.12
CA SER A 7 4.79 -4.69 -15.38
C SER A 7 4.20 -3.87 -14.24
N ALA A 8 3.58 -2.75 -14.54
CA ALA A 8 3.03 -1.82 -13.55
C ALA A 8 1.83 -1.07 -14.13
N ALA A 9 1.04 -0.42 -13.27
CA ALA A 9 -0.03 0.47 -13.73
C ALA A 9 0.53 1.87 -14.01
N PRO A 10 -0.09 2.64 -14.93
CA PRO A 10 0.31 4.04 -15.17
C PRO A 10 0.15 4.89 -13.93
N ASP A 11 1.04 5.85 -13.76
CA ASP A 11 0.90 6.92 -12.77
C ASP A 11 -0.23 7.88 -13.19
N PRO A 12 -1.12 8.30 -12.27
CA PRO A 12 -2.23 9.17 -12.60
C PRO A 12 -1.80 10.61 -12.93
N GLY A 13 -0.65 11.06 -12.42
CA GLY A 13 -0.13 12.40 -12.67
C GLY A 13 0.62 12.50 -14.00
N TRP A 14 1.45 11.51 -14.32
CA TRP A 14 2.20 11.44 -15.58
C TRP A 14 2.10 10.04 -16.20
N PRO A 15 1.18 9.80 -17.16
CA PRO A 15 0.83 8.45 -17.61
C PRO A 15 1.93 7.73 -18.41
N ASP A 16 2.95 8.44 -18.89
CA ASP A 16 4.14 7.83 -19.50
C ASP A 16 5.14 7.33 -18.45
N CYS A 17 4.87 7.55 -17.16
CA CYS A 17 5.53 6.89 -16.05
C CYS A 17 4.59 5.85 -15.46
N PHE A 18 5.16 4.75 -14.97
CA PHE A 18 4.41 3.82 -14.14
C PHE A 18 4.46 4.24 -12.67
N ASN A 19 3.38 3.90 -11.95
CA ASN A 19 3.35 4.06 -10.51
C ASN A 19 4.07 2.88 -9.84
N SER A 20 5.10 3.17 -9.02
CA SER A 20 5.94 2.15 -8.39
C SER A 20 5.31 1.50 -7.15
N GLY A 21 4.11 1.91 -6.73
CA GLY A 21 3.43 1.33 -5.57
C GLY A 21 3.05 -0.15 -5.75
N VAL A 22 2.78 -0.58 -6.99
CA VAL A 22 2.51 -1.98 -7.34
C VAL A 22 3.10 -2.31 -8.70
N PHE A 23 4.02 -3.27 -8.72
CA PHE A 23 4.61 -3.77 -9.96
C PHE A 23 5.03 -5.24 -9.86
N VAL A 24 5.15 -5.88 -11.02
CA VAL A 24 5.65 -7.25 -11.18
C VAL A 24 7.11 -7.21 -11.60
N PHE A 25 7.94 -7.91 -10.84
CA PHE A 25 9.39 -7.98 -11.01
C PHE A 25 9.89 -9.41 -10.83
N ARG A 26 11.07 -9.70 -11.36
CA ARG A 26 11.79 -10.96 -11.21
C ARG A 26 13.04 -10.73 -10.35
N PRO A 27 13.08 -11.27 -9.12
CA PRO A 27 14.26 -11.17 -8.26
C PRO A 27 15.55 -11.57 -8.98
N SER A 28 16.54 -10.68 -8.96
CA SER A 28 17.81 -10.84 -9.67
C SER A 28 18.88 -9.97 -9.01
N LEU A 29 19.94 -10.60 -8.49
CA LEU A 29 21.06 -9.88 -7.88
C LEU A 29 21.73 -8.94 -8.90
N ASN A 30 21.84 -9.38 -10.15
CA ASN A 30 22.39 -8.56 -11.23
C ASN A 30 21.54 -7.30 -11.47
N THR A 31 20.21 -7.46 -11.54
CA THR A 31 19.31 -6.31 -11.74
C THR A 31 19.35 -5.36 -10.54
N HIS A 32 19.45 -5.89 -9.32
CA HIS A 32 19.62 -5.08 -8.11
C HIS A 32 20.89 -4.21 -8.16
N ILE A 33 22.05 -4.81 -8.50
CA ILE A 33 23.31 -4.08 -8.64
C ILE A 33 23.18 -2.99 -9.71
N GLN A 34 22.58 -3.30 -10.86
CA GLN A 34 22.40 -2.33 -11.94
C GLN A 34 21.48 -1.17 -11.55
N ILE A 35 20.41 -1.42 -10.79
CA ILE A 35 19.54 -0.35 -10.26
C ILE A 35 20.31 0.54 -9.28
N LEU A 36 21.13 -0.04 -8.39
CA LEU A 36 21.97 0.73 -7.47
C LEU A 36 23.00 1.60 -8.20
N GLU A 37 23.70 1.04 -9.19
CA GLU A 37 24.65 1.79 -10.02
C GLU A 37 23.94 2.92 -10.78
N HIS A 38 22.77 2.64 -11.35
CA HIS A 38 21.96 3.63 -12.05
C HIS A 38 21.52 4.77 -11.12
N ALA A 39 21.03 4.44 -9.92
CA ALA A 39 20.65 5.42 -8.91
C ALA A 39 21.83 6.28 -8.44
N ALA A 40 23.01 5.67 -8.25
CA ALA A 40 24.22 6.39 -7.87
C ALA A 40 24.70 7.37 -8.96
N GLN A 41 24.48 7.04 -10.23
CA GLN A 41 24.90 7.85 -11.38
C GLN A 41 23.91 8.96 -11.74
N HIS A 42 22.60 8.66 -11.69
CA HIS A 42 21.56 9.53 -12.23
C HIS A 42 20.63 10.11 -11.17
N GLY A 43 20.66 9.59 -9.94
CA GLY A 43 19.70 9.94 -8.90
C GLY A 43 18.27 9.55 -9.29
N SER A 44 17.31 10.28 -8.73
CA SER A 44 15.90 10.19 -9.08
C SER A 44 15.37 11.56 -9.51
N PHE A 45 14.40 11.58 -10.44
CA PHE A 45 13.87 12.83 -11.01
C PHE A 45 12.66 13.41 -10.26
N ASP A 46 12.11 12.70 -9.27
CA ASP A 46 10.97 13.16 -8.49
C ASP A 46 11.40 14.23 -7.47
N ASN A 47 10.74 15.38 -7.56
CA ASN A 47 11.22 16.66 -7.02
C ASN A 47 10.86 16.91 -5.54
N GLU A 48 11.14 15.96 -4.65
CA GLU A 48 11.21 16.27 -3.21
C GLU A 48 12.54 15.78 -2.65
N SER A 49 13.37 16.73 -2.22
CA SER A 49 14.57 16.72 -1.34
C SER A 49 15.58 15.56 -1.41
N HIS A 50 15.18 14.33 -1.74
CA HIS A 50 15.99 13.12 -1.87
C HIS A 50 15.58 12.24 -3.06
N GLY A 51 14.46 12.53 -3.74
CA GLY A 51 13.89 11.65 -4.75
C GLY A 51 13.42 10.30 -4.17
N GLY A 52 12.52 9.63 -4.87
CA GLY A 52 11.91 8.36 -4.49
C GLY A 52 12.26 7.24 -5.45
N ASP A 53 11.79 6.04 -5.12
CA ASP A 53 11.99 4.86 -5.96
C ASP A 53 11.32 5.00 -7.34
N GLN A 54 10.21 5.73 -7.43
CA GLN A 54 9.46 5.88 -8.68
C GLN A 54 10.32 6.49 -9.79
N GLY A 55 11.10 7.53 -9.49
CA GLY A 55 11.93 8.18 -10.51
C GLY A 55 13.14 7.35 -10.92
N VAL A 56 13.80 6.66 -9.98
CA VAL A 56 14.87 5.71 -10.27
C VAL A 56 14.36 4.58 -11.17
N LEU A 57 13.24 3.97 -10.79
CA LEU A 57 12.69 2.83 -11.51
C LEU A 57 12.18 3.22 -12.90
N ASN A 58 11.55 4.39 -13.06
CA ASN A 58 11.09 4.86 -14.38
C ASN A 58 12.26 5.22 -15.31
N THR A 59 13.38 5.70 -14.80
CA THR A 59 14.56 5.95 -15.65
C THR A 59 15.31 4.66 -16.00
N PHE A 60 15.37 3.70 -15.07
CA PHE A 60 15.97 2.39 -15.32
C PHE A 60 15.14 1.55 -16.31
N PHE A 61 13.81 1.48 -16.10
CA PHE A 61 12.85 0.83 -17.01
C PHE A 61 12.19 1.83 -17.96
N SER A 62 13.00 2.70 -18.58
CA SER A 62 12.55 3.82 -19.41
C SER A 62 11.78 3.45 -20.68
N ASP A 63 11.84 2.18 -21.09
CA ASP A 63 11.09 1.67 -22.24
C ASP A 63 9.66 1.22 -21.90
N TRP A 64 9.24 1.27 -20.62
CA TRP A 64 7.94 0.77 -20.15
C TRP A 64 6.77 1.35 -20.95
N ALA A 65 6.73 2.67 -21.14
CA ALA A 65 5.61 3.38 -21.77
C ALA A 65 5.35 2.98 -23.24
N VAL A 66 6.38 2.50 -23.95
CA VAL A 66 6.32 2.33 -25.41
C VAL A 66 6.55 0.90 -25.87
N LYS A 67 7.17 0.04 -25.06
CA LYS A 67 7.70 -1.25 -25.54
C LYS A 67 6.66 -2.35 -25.69
N ASP A 68 5.82 -2.56 -24.68
CA ASP A 68 4.89 -3.69 -24.66
C ASP A 68 3.65 -3.39 -23.82
N ILE A 69 2.47 -3.43 -24.45
CA ILE A 69 1.19 -3.21 -23.78
C ILE A 69 0.92 -4.24 -22.67
N ARG A 70 1.50 -5.45 -22.75
CA ARG A 70 1.35 -6.48 -21.72
C ARG A 70 2.05 -6.12 -20.41
N LYS A 71 2.93 -5.13 -20.43
CA LYS A 71 3.58 -4.54 -19.24
C LYS A 71 2.73 -3.46 -18.56
N HIS A 72 1.62 -3.06 -19.18
CA HIS A 72 0.70 -2.08 -18.61
C HIS A 72 -0.41 -2.82 -17.88
N LEU A 73 -0.30 -2.85 -16.54
CA LEU A 73 -1.37 -3.35 -15.71
C LEU A 73 -2.56 -2.39 -15.78
N SER A 74 -3.77 -2.97 -15.72
CA SER A 74 -4.97 -2.15 -15.57
C SER A 74 -4.91 -1.36 -14.25
N ILE A 75 -5.36 -0.11 -14.28
CA ILE A 75 -5.35 0.80 -13.12
C ILE A 75 -6.07 0.23 -11.89
N VAL A 76 -6.98 -0.74 -12.07
CA VAL A 76 -7.67 -1.42 -10.96
C VAL A 76 -6.70 -2.20 -10.04
N TYR A 77 -5.48 -2.50 -10.51
CA TYR A 77 -4.42 -3.16 -9.74
C TYR A 77 -3.46 -2.16 -9.05
N ASN A 78 -3.66 -0.86 -9.17
CA ASN A 78 -2.92 0.14 -8.41
C ASN A 78 -3.76 1.43 -8.36
N LEU A 79 -4.99 1.31 -7.85
CA LEU A 79 -5.96 2.38 -7.94
C LEU A 79 -5.64 3.46 -6.90
N THR A 80 -5.08 4.56 -7.38
CA THR A 80 -4.81 5.72 -6.54
C THR A 80 -6.11 6.35 -6.05
N VAL A 81 -6.16 6.76 -4.78
CA VAL A 81 -7.33 7.42 -4.18
C VAL A 81 -7.42 8.88 -4.65
N ASP A 82 -7.73 9.07 -5.93
CA ASP A 82 -8.35 10.29 -6.44
C ASP A 82 -9.87 10.06 -6.51
N ILE A 83 -10.62 11.02 -5.97
CA ILE A 83 -12.09 11.06 -5.93
C ILE A 83 -12.71 10.74 -7.30
N LEU A 84 -12.13 11.26 -8.39
CA LEU A 84 -12.66 11.09 -9.73
C LEU A 84 -12.49 9.66 -10.26
N VAL A 85 -11.39 9.02 -9.91
CA VAL A 85 -11.00 7.68 -10.35
C VAL A 85 -11.76 6.61 -9.55
N LEU A 86 -11.90 6.82 -8.24
CA LEU A 86 -12.67 5.93 -7.36
C LEU A 86 -14.15 5.88 -7.79
N TYR A 87 -14.71 7.00 -8.23
CA TYR A 87 -16.09 7.07 -8.70
C TYR A 87 -16.36 6.23 -9.96
N ARG A 88 -15.41 6.20 -10.91
CA ARG A 88 -15.59 5.51 -12.19
C ARG A 88 -15.21 4.03 -12.15
N TYR A 89 -14.17 3.68 -11.40
CA TYR A 89 -13.58 2.34 -11.44
C TYR A 89 -13.55 1.62 -10.10
N GLY A 90 -13.98 2.28 -9.02
CA GLY A 90 -13.88 1.75 -7.66
C GLY A 90 -14.51 0.37 -7.51
N TYR A 91 -15.69 0.12 -8.10
CA TYR A 91 -16.37 -1.18 -8.01
C TYR A 91 -15.54 -2.36 -8.58
N HIS A 92 -14.56 -2.08 -9.42
CA HIS A 92 -13.65 -3.08 -10.01
C HIS A 92 -12.25 -3.07 -9.39
N ALA A 93 -12.00 -2.18 -8.41
CA ALA A 93 -10.71 -2.08 -7.74
C ALA A 93 -10.29 -3.42 -7.14
N LYS A 94 -9.03 -3.80 -7.37
CA LYS A 94 -8.37 -4.95 -6.77
C LYS A 94 -7.38 -4.50 -5.69
N PHE A 95 -6.65 -3.43 -5.96
CA PHE A 95 -5.74 -2.81 -5.00
C PHE A 95 -6.00 -1.30 -4.96
N VAL A 96 -5.98 -0.73 -3.75
CA VAL A 96 -6.17 0.70 -3.50
C VAL A 96 -4.86 1.26 -2.93
N HIS A 97 -4.34 2.31 -3.56
CA HIS A 97 -3.08 2.95 -3.19
C HIS A 97 -3.33 4.33 -2.58
N PHE A 98 -3.06 4.43 -1.27
CA PHE A 98 -3.16 5.67 -0.50
C PHE A 98 -1.85 6.49 -0.61
N LEU A 99 -1.75 7.30 -1.67
CA LEU A 99 -0.68 8.27 -1.86
C LEU A 99 -0.76 9.43 -0.84
N GLY A 100 0.33 10.18 -0.74
CA GLY A 100 0.45 11.36 0.12
C GLY A 100 0.88 11.03 1.55
N GLY A 101 1.15 12.08 2.33
CA GLY A 101 1.63 11.98 3.71
C GLY A 101 0.56 11.59 4.73
N THR A 102 -0.72 11.84 4.44
CA THR A 102 -1.82 11.38 5.30
C THR A 102 -2.16 9.94 4.98
N LYS A 103 -1.76 9.03 5.86
CA LYS A 103 -2.01 7.60 5.70
C LYS A 103 -3.32 7.19 6.37
N PRO A 104 -3.96 6.11 5.87
CA PRO A 104 -5.00 5.36 6.54
C PRO A 104 -5.01 5.39 8.08
N TRP A 105 -3.88 5.01 8.69
CA TRP A 105 -3.73 4.90 10.14
C TRP A 105 -3.61 6.24 10.88
N HIS A 106 -3.53 7.38 10.19
CA HIS A 106 -3.61 8.70 10.81
C HIS A 106 -5.05 9.13 11.12
N LEU A 107 -6.05 8.39 10.62
CA LEU A 107 -7.45 8.68 10.85
C LEU A 107 -7.95 7.99 12.12
N SER A 108 -8.50 8.77 13.06
CA SER A 108 -9.23 8.22 14.21
C SER A 108 -10.61 7.72 13.77
N TYR A 109 -10.93 6.47 14.12
CA TYR A 109 -12.26 5.91 13.90
C TYR A 109 -13.17 6.25 15.09
N ASP A 110 -14.24 7.00 14.86
CA ASP A 110 -15.35 7.08 15.82
C ASP A 110 -16.52 6.21 15.31
N PRO A 111 -16.80 5.05 15.95
CA PRO A 111 -17.91 4.18 15.57
C PRO A 111 -19.28 4.85 15.70
N GLN A 112 -19.44 5.86 16.57
CA GLN A 112 -20.70 6.57 16.74
C GLN A 112 -20.89 7.64 15.66
N ALA A 113 -19.82 8.32 15.25
CA ALA A 113 -19.82 9.20 14.09
C ALA A 113 -19.90 8.46 12.74
N ALA A 114 -19.70 7.14 12.69
CA ALA A 114 -19.86 6.37 11.45
C ALA A 114 -21.32 6.39 10.91
N ASN A 115 -22.30 6.68 11.77
CA ASN A 115 -23.69 6.93 11.36
C ASN A 115 -23.94 8.37 10.88
N GLU A 116 -23.05 9.30 11.21
CA GLU A 116 -23.09 10.70 10.78
C GLU A 116 -21.94 10.93 9.79
N CYS A 117 -22.21 10.70 8.50
CA CYS A 117 -21.30 10.93 7.36
C CYS A 117 -20.01 11.68 7.73
N SER A 118 -18.95 10.93 8.04
CA SER A 118 -17.58 11.45 8.19
C SER A 118 -17.28 12.43 7.04
N PRO A 119 -16.44 13.46 7.22
CA PRO A 119 -16.08 14.41 6.15
C PRO A 119 -15.50 13.72 4.89
N PHE A 120 -15.09 12.45 4.97
CA PHE A 120 -14.74 11.62 3.80
C PHE A 120 -15.97 11.10 3.01
N CYS A 121 -17.09 10.89 3.70
CA CYS A 121 -18.36 10.40 3.17
C CYS A 121 -19.11 11.46 2.34
N SER A 122 -18.90 12.74 2.65
CA SER A 122 -19.51 13.88 1.94
C SER A 122 -18.89 14.15 0.56
N ILE A 123 -17.71 13.58 0.27
CA ILE A 123 -16.97 13.89 -0.95
C ILE A 123 -17.38 12.97 -2.13
N VAL A 124 -17.88 11.75 -1.89
CA VAL A 124 -18.32 10.86 -2.98
C VAL A 124 -19.51 9.95 -2.59
N PRO A 125 -20.77 10.36 -2.80
CA PRO A 125 -21.97 9.58 -2.45
C PRO A 125 -22.09 8.20 -3.13
N ARG A 126 -21.28 7.90 -4.15
CA ARG A 126 -21.28 6.61 -4.87
C ARG A 126 -20.09 5.69 -4.53
N CYS A 127 -19.10 6.15 -3.77
CA CYS A 127 -17.97 5.31 -3.33
C CYS A 127 -18.14 4.77 -1.91
N VAL A 128 -19.35 4.96 -1.34
CA VAL A 128 -19.76 4.44 -0.04
C VAL A 128 -19.32 2.99 0.16
N PRO A 129 -19.34 2.04 -0.79
CA PRO A 129 -18.88 0.68 -0.53
C PRO A 129 -17.38 0.53 -0.27
N LEU A 130 -16.49 1.27 -0.95
CA LEU A 130 -15.02 1.10 -0.80
C LEU A 130 -14.47 1.82 0.41
N VAL A 131 -14.92 3.06 0.61
CA VAL A 131 -14.65 3.79 1.85
C VAL A 131 -15.33 3.06 3.00
N SER A 132 -16.52 2.47 2.82
CA SER A 132 -17.14 1.61 3.84
C SER A 132 -16.43 0.28 4.04
N VAL A 133 -15.76 -0.33 3.06
CA VAL A 133 -14.93 -1.53 3.28
C VAL A 133 -13.69 -1.14 4.06
N TYR A 134 -13.05 -0.03 3.72
CA TYR A 134 -11.91 0.49 4.47
C TYR A 134 -12.32 0.91 5.91
N LEU A 135 -13.43 1.64 6.08
CA LEU A 135 -13.96 2.09 7.37
C LEU A 135 -14.62 0.98 8.21
N LYS A 136 -15.23 -0.07 7.60
CA LYS A 136 -15.88 -1.17 8.34
C LYS A 136 -15.01 -2.40 8.51
N CYS A 137 -14.14 -2.72 7.55
CA CYS A 137 -13.30 -3.92 7.60
C CYS A 137 -11.89 -3.59 8.10
N PHE A 138 -11.31 -2.43 7.73
CA PHE A 138 -9.91 -2.12 8.03
C PHE A 138 -9.72 -1.19 9.24
N LEU A 139 -10.50 -0.12 9.39
CA LEU A 139 -10.40 0.79 10.55
C LEU A 139 -10.65 0.09 11.89
N PRO A 140 -11.63 -0.81 12.08
CA PRO A 140 -11.83 -1.49 13.36
C PRO A 140 -10.74 -2.51 13.70
N LEU A 141 -9.81 -2.79 12.77
CA LEU A 141 -8.65 -3.65 12.96
C LEU A 141 -7.39 -2.82 13.26
N VAL A 142 -7.25 -1.64 12.64
CA VAL A 142 -6.10 -0.73 12.80
C VAL A 142 -6.31 0.26 13.96
N ALA A 143 -7.55 0.62 14.24
CA ALA A 143 -7.93 1.63 15.22
C ALA A 143 -8.48 1.04 16.52
N ARG A 144 -8.18 -0.22 16.91
CA ARG A 144 -8.57 -0.72 18.24
C ARG A 144 -7.68 -0.08 19.31
N PRO A 145 -8.19 0.84 20.14
CA PRO A 145 -7.52 1.26 21.34
C PRO A 145 -8.06 0.36 22.45
N GLY A 146 -7.37 -0.75 22.74
CA GLY A 146 -7.75 -1.64 23.83
C GLY A 146 -9.07 -2.41 23.63
N ILE A 147 -8.96 -3.70 23.34
CA ILE A 147 -10.06 -4.63 23.65
C ILE A 147 -10.26 -4.58 25.18
N ASP A 148 -11.46 -4.20 25.61
CA ASP A 148 -11.89 -4.31 26.99
C ASP A 148 -11.73 -5.77 27.47
N ARG A 149 -10.76 -5.98 28.37
CA ARG A 149 -10.32 -7.27 28.88
C ARG A 149 -11.24 -7.78 29.99
N GLN A 150 -12.53 -7.97 29.72
CA GLN A 150 -13.41 -8.68 30.67
C GLN A 150 -14.34 -9.67 29.99
N SER A 151 -13.78 -10.78 29.54
CA SER A 151 -14.41 -12.12 29.58
C SER A 151 -13.31 -13.17 29.32
N PRO A 152 -12.86 -13.92 30.34
CA PRO A 152 -11.74 -14.86 30.16
C PRO A 152 -12.22 -16.11 29.42
N CYS A 153 -11.72 -16.31 28.19
CA CYS A 153 -11.72 -17.63 27.57
C CYS A 153 -10.53 -18.42 28.15
N PRO A 154 -10.71 -19.57 28.84
CA PRO A 154 -9.66 -20.17 29.68
C PRO A 154 -8.51 -20.89 28.94
N THR A 155 -8.39 -20.84 27.61
CA THR A 155 -7.53 -21.80 26.87
C THR A 155 -6.56 -21.23 25.84
N CYS A 156 -6.35 -19.91 25.74
CA CYS A 156 -5.35 -19.34 24.81
C CYS A 156 -4.27 -18.52 25.52
N TYR A 157 -3.51 -19.14 26.41
CA TYR A 157 -2.25 -18.60 26.92
C TYR A 157 -1.13 -18.88 25.93
N SER A 158 -0.89 -17.99 24.95
CA SER A 158 0.46 -17.82 24.36
C SER A 158 0.66 -16.69 23.32
N CYS A 159 -0.35 -15.91 22.92
CA CYS A 159 -0.14 -14.93 21.82
C CYS A 159 -0.57 -13.48 22.09
N ALA A 160 -0.94 -13.12 23.33
CA ALA A 160 -1.40 -11.76 23.66
C ALA A 160 -0.32 -10.91 24.35
N ALA A 161 0.77 -10.60 23.65
CA ALA A 161 1.84 -9.75 24.20
C ALA A 161 2.60 -8.93 23.13
N GLU A 162 1.92 -8.38 22.13
CA GLU A 162 2.44 -7.21 21.42
C GLU A 162 1.73 -5.98 22.01
N THR A 163 2.47 -5.10 22.68
CA THR A 163 1.96 -3.86 23.29
C THR A 163 1.80 -2.77 22.25
N GLU A 164 0.83 -1.88 22.39
CA GLU A 164 0.56 -0.74 21.47
C GLU A 164 1.80 0.13 21.17
N VAL A 165 2.75 0.18 22.11
CA VAL A 165 4.06 0.84 21.95
C VAL A 165 4.97 0.09 20.96
N ASP A 166 4.96 -1.24 21.00
CA ASP A 166 5.71 -2.11 20.06
C ASP A 166 5.18 -1.95 18.63
N ASP A 167 3.86 -1.79 18.47
CA ASP A 167 3.24 -1.55 17.17
C ASP A 167 3.58 -0.17 16.58
N LEU A 168 3.70 0.86 17.42
CA LEU A 168 4.11 2.19 16.98
C LEU A 168 5.59 2.24 16.61
N GLU A 169 6.45 1.64 17.42
CA GLU A 169 7.89 1.56 17.13
C GLU A 169 8.14 0.73 15.87
N HIS A 170 7.46 -0.42 15.73
CA HIS A 170 7.54 -1.24 14.52
C HIS A 170 7.11 -0.47 13.28
N ARG A 171 6.05 0.35 13.36
CA ARG A 171 5.63 1.21 12.26
C ARG A 171 6.67 2.28 11.89
N SER A 172 7.27 2.94 12.87
CA SER A 172 8.33 3.94 12.62
C SER A 172 9.50 3.32 11.87
N MET A 173 9.87 2.09 12.21
CA MET A 173 10.92 1.35 11.51
C MET A 173 10.58 1.16 10.02
N TRP A 174 9.32 0.84 9.68
CA TRP A 174 8.89 0.74 8.29
C TRP A 174 8.94 2.09 7.56
N GLU A 175 8.43 3.16 8.17
CA GLU A 175 8.39 4.49 7.57
C GLU A 175 9.78 5.09 7.33
N GLU A 176 10.76 4.70 8.14
CA GLU A 176 12.17 5.08 8.01
C GLU A 176 12.99 4.13 7.11
N GLY A 177 12.37 3.11 6.51
CA GLY A 177 13.07 2.13 5.66
C GLY A 177 13.94 1.13 6.42
N ARG A 178 13.72 0.97 7.73
CA ARG A 178 14.42 0.05 8.64
C ARG A 178 13.64 -1.25 8.93
N ALA A 179 12.76 -1.67 8.02
CA ALA A 179 11.97 -2.91 8.19
C ALA A 179 12.88 -4.17 8.27
N ASP A 180 12.49 -5.13 9.09
CA ASP A 180 13.24 -6.38 9.33
C ASP A 180 12.85 -7.47 8.31
N TYR A 181 13.32 -7.30 7.08
CA TYR A 181 12.99 -8.19 5.96
C TYR A 181 13.48 -9.65 6.14
N MET A 182 14.35 -9.92 7.13
CA MET A 182 14.84 -11.26 7.43
C MET A 182 14.18 -11.89 8.69
N GLY A 183 13.41 -11.12 9.46
CA GLY A 183 12.70 -11.58 10.65
C GLY A 183 11.22 -11.21 10.64
N LYS A 184 10.80 -10.25 11.47
CA LYS A 184 9.36 -9.95 11.70
C LYS A 184 8.65 -9.55 10.40
N ASP A 185 9.35 -8.86 9.50
CA ASP A 185 8.84 -8.33 8.23
C ASP A 185 9.17 -9.19 7.00
N ALA A 186 9.61 -10.43 7.23
CA ALA A 186 9.91 -11.36 6.16
C ALA A 186 8.67 -11.63 5.28
N PHE A 187 8.90 -11.81 3.97
CA PHE A 187 7.86 -12.06 2.97
C PHE A 187 6.84 -13.13 3.39
N ASN A 188 7.31 -14.24 3.97
CA ASN A 188 6.44 -15.33 4.41
C ASN A 188 5.47 -14.90 5.53
N ASN A 189 5.88 -13.97 6.40
CA ASN A 189 5.02 -13.45 7.47
C ASN A 189 4.00 -12.46 6.91
N ILE A 190 4.41 -11.62 5.96
CA ILE A 190 3.51 -10.69 5.24
C ILE A 190 2.45 -11.49 4.46
N MET A 191 2.86 -12.51 3.71
CA MET A 191 1.95 -13.37 2.96
C MET A 191 0.97 -14.10 3.88
N ARG A 192 1.44 -14.63 5.02
CA ARG A 192 0.55 -15.27 5.99
C ARG A 192 -0.51 -14.31 6.52
N LYS A 193 -0.14 -13.06 6.81
CA LYS A 193 -1.11 -12.02 7.20
C LYS A 193 -2.12 -11.78 6.07
N HIS A 194 -1.65 -11.61 4.84
CA HIS A 194 -2.51 -11.38 3.69
C HIS A 194 -3.50 -12.53 3.43
N ASP A 195 -3.04 -13.78 3.53
CA ASP A 195 -3.90 -14.96 3.39
C ASP A 195 -4.98 -15.02 4.49
N LEU A 196 -4.66 -14.61 5.73
CA LEU A 196 -5.65 -14.52 6.81
C LEU A 196 -6.72 -13.44 6.58
N PHE A 197 -6.44 -12.42 5.78
CA PHE A 197 -7.38 -11.33 5.50
C PHE A 197 -8.25 -11.57 4.27
N LEU A 198 -7.86 -12.47 3.37
CA LEU A 198 -8.56 -12.74 2.12
C LEU A 198 -9.46 -13.99 2.13
N TYR A 199 -9.50 -14.72 3.26
CA TYR A 199 -10.40 -15.85 3.51
C TYR A 199 -11.19 -15.64 4.80
#